data_AF-R6R9F3-F1
#
_entry.id   AF-R6R9F3-F1
#
_cell.length_a   1.000
_cell.length_b   1.000
_cell.length_c   1.000
_cell.angle_alpha   90.00
_cell.angle_beta   90.00
_cell.angle_gamma   90.00
#
_symmetry.space_group_name_H-M   'P 1'
#
loop_
_entity.id
_entity.type
_entity.pdbx_description
1 polymer ?
#
loop_
_entity_poly.entity_id
_entity_poly.type
_entity_poly.pdbx_seq_one_letter_code
_entity_poly.pdbx_strand_id
1 'polypeptide(L)' 'MNTYMVKLNSQQDVINFVNMMGKTGCNADIKCGSIVVDACSILGVISLGLNKMLELVTYGDPGSDFEQNIKQYRAA' A
#
# COMPACT_ATOMS: atom_id res chain seq x y z
N MET A 1 -8.94 6.67 -10.54
CA MET A 1 -7.92 6.88 -9.49
C MET A 1 -8.62 6.69 -8.17
N ASN A 2 -8.23 5.69 -7.40
CA ASN A 2 -8.83 5.41 -6.10
C ASN A 2 -7.78 5.64 -5.01
N THR A 3 -8.23 6.07 -3.83
CA THR A 3 -7.35 6.32 -2.69
C THR A 3 -7.87 5.60 -1.46
N TYR A 4 -6.97 4.91 -0.77
CA TYR A 4 -7.26 4.11 0.40
C TYR A 4 -6.34 4.50 1.55
N MET A 5 -6.92 4.71 2.74
CA MET A 5 -6.14 4.91 3.96
C MET A 5 -5.70 3.56 4.50
N VAL A 6 -4.39 3.37 4.63
CA VAL A 6 -3.79 2.12 5.12
C VAL A 6 -2.78 2.39 6.22
N LYS A 7 -2.56 1.37 7.05
CA LYS A 7 -1.57 1.38 8.13
C LYS A 7 -0.88 0.03 8.19
N LEU A 8 0.45 0.04 8.08
CA LEU A 8 1.32 -1.14 8.19
C LEU A 8 1.93 -1.15 9.59
N ASN A 9 1.60 -2.15 10.41
CA ASN A 9 1.97 -2.16 11.83
C ASN A 9 3.27 -2.92 12.09
N SER A 10 3.63 -3.87 11.21
CA SER A 10 4.81 -4.72 11.34
C SER A 10 5.64 -4.78 10.06
N GLN A 11 6.90 -5.25 10.18
CA GLN A 11 7.73 -5.54 9.01
C GLN A 11 7.11 -6.64 8.14
N GLN A 12 6.43 -7.60 8.75
CA GLN A 12 5.73 -8.67 8.02
C GLN A 12 4.57 -8.10 7.20
N ASP A 13 3.87 -7.07 7.72
CA ASP A 13 2.82 -6.38 6.97
C ASP A 13 3.40 -5.72 5.73
N VAL A 14 4.56 -5.07 5.83
CA VAL A 14 5.26 -4.45 4.69
C VAL A 14 5.61 -5.49 3.63
N ILE A 15 6.20 -6.62 4.04
CA ILE A 15 6.58 -7.71 3.12
C ILE A 15 5.33 -8.26 2.41
N ASN A 16 4.28 -8.58 3.17
CA ASN A 16 3.05 -9.14 2.63
C ASN A 16 2.32 -8.16 1.71
N PHE A 17 2.28 -6.88 2.10
CA PHE A 17 1.69 -5.80 1.32
C PHE A 17 2.40 -5.66 -0.04
N VAL A 18 3.73 -5.50 -0.03
CA VAL A 18 4.52 -5.33 -1.26
C VAL A 18 4.40 -6.55 -2.18
N ASN A 19 4.45 -7.75 -1.62
CA ASN A 19 4.25 -8.99 -2.38
C ASN A 19 2.86 -9.07 -3.03
N MET A 20 1.83 -8.59 -2.34
CA MET A 20 0.47 -8.51 -2.88
C MET A 20 0.40 -7.49 -4.02
N MET A 21 0.94 -6.28 -3.83
CA MET A 21 0.98 -5.24 -4.85
C MET A 21 1.66 -5.72 -6.14
N GLY A 22 2.81 -6.39 -6.01
CA GLY A 22 3.56 -6.94 -7.14
C GLY A 22 2.82 -8.03 -7.91
N LYS A 23 1.99 -8.85 -7.26
CA LYS A 23 1.17 -9.88 -7.92
C LYS A 23 -0.02 -9.28 -8.67
N THR A 24 -0.60 -8.21 -8.16
CA THR A 24 -1.74 -7.54 -8.78
C THR A 24 -1.37 -6.74 -10.02
N GLY A 25 -0.06 -6.52 -10.30
CA GLY A 25 0.39 -5.67 -11.42
C GLY A 25 -0.15 -4.24 -11.35
N CYS A 26 -0.64 -3.83 -10.18
CA CYS A 26 -1.34 -2.58 -9.98
C CYS A 26 -0.34 -1.43 -10.02
N ASN A 27 -0.54 -0.50 -10.96
CA ASN A 27 0.15 0.77 -10.96
C ASN A 27 -0.36 1.59 -9.76
N ALA A 28 0.41 1.63 -8.69
CA ALA A 28 -0.03 2.20 -7.42
C ALA A 28 1.15 2.81 -6.64
N ASP A 29 0.86 3.95 -6.03
CA ASP A 29 1.78 4.65 -5.15
C ASP A 29 1.29 4.59 -3.70
N ILE A 30 2.22 4.60 -2.76
CA ILE A 30 1.92 4.80 -1.35
C ILE A 30 2.65 6.05 -0.85
N LYS A 31 1.92 6.90 -0.13
CA LYS A 31 2.45 8.19 0.33
C LYS A 31 2.23 8.43 1.81
N CYS A 32 3.16 9.18 2.41
CA CYS A 32 3.10 9.68 3.78
C CYS A 32 3.45 11.17 3.78
N GLY A 33 2.44 12.04 3.82
CA GLY A 33 2.64 13.47 3.64
C GLY A 33 3.21 13.79 2.25
N SER A 34 4.39 14.40 2.19
CA SER A 34 5.05 14.79 0.93
C SER A 34 5.91 13.69 0.29
N ILE A 35 6.11 12.55 0.96
CA ILE A 35 6.93 11.44 0.46
C ILE A 35 6.01 10.47 -0.29
N VAL A 36 6.33 10.19 -1.55
CA VAL A 36 5.63 9.25 -2.42
C VAL A 36 6.61 8.18 -2.87
N VAL A 37 6.21 6.92 -2.76
CA VAL A 37 7.02 5.78 -3.21
C VAL A 37 6.14 4.79 -3.97
N ASP A 38 6.75 4.06 -4.88
CA ASP A 38 6.11 2.95 -5.56
C ASP A 38 5.68 1.87 -4.55
N ALA A 39 4.44 1.39 -4.65
CA ALA A 39 3.87 0.46 -3.68
C ALA A 39 4.45 -0.97 -3.78
N CYS A 40 5.22 -1.28 -4.84
CA CYS A 40 5.96 -2.54 -5.00
C CYS A 40 7.42 -2.44 -4.50
N SER A 41 7.88 -1.25 -4.10
CA SER A 41 9.24 -1.05 -3.60
C SER A 41 9.32 -1.32 -2.09
N ILE A 42 9.77 -2.51 -1.69
CA ILE A 42 9.94 -2.85 -0.27
C ILE A 42 10.81 -1.84 0.49
N LEU A 43 11.89 -1.36 -0.14
CA LEU A 43 12.76 -0.34 0.43
C LEU A 43 12.08 1.03 0.52
N GLY A 44 11.25 1.38 -0.46
CA GLY A 44 10.43 2.59 -0.44
C GLY A 44 9.41 2.54 0.70
N VAL A 45 8.60 1.48 0.76
CA VAL A 45 7.53 1.33 1.75
C VAL A 45 8.08 1.27 3.18
N ILE A 46 9.18 0.54 3.41
CA ILE A 46 9.77 0.47 4.77
C ILE A 46 10.33 1.83 5.23
N SER A 47 10.81 2.67 4.30
CA SER A 47 11.33 4.01 4.60
C SER A 47 10.26 4.99 5.10
N LEU A 48 8.98 4.75 4.75
CA LEU A 48 7.85 5.53 5.26
C LEU A 48 7.66 5.32 6.77
N GLY A 49 8.06 4.17 7.29
CA GLY A 49 7.97 3.78 8.69
C GLY A 49 6.67 3.06 9.05
N LEU A 50 6.71 2.31 10.15
CA LEU A 50 5.59 1.52 10.65
C LEU A 50 4.63 2.38 11.48
N ASN A 51 3.40 1.90 11.64
CA ASN A 51 2.35 2.50 12.45
C ASN A 51 1.95 3.93 12.06
N LYS A 52 2.24 4.34 10.81
CA LYS A 52 1.80 5.62 10.26
C LYS A 52 0.54 5.44 9.40
N MET A 53 -0.26 6.50 9.36
CA MET A 53 -1.33 6.63 8.37
C MET A 53 -0.69 6.90 7.00
N LEU A 54 -0.95 6.00 6.06
CA LEU A 54 -0.43 6.06 4.70
C LEU A 54 -1.62 6.14 3.72
N GLU A 55 -1.43 6.84 2.62
CA GLU A 55 -2.41 6.91 1.54
C GLU A 55 -1.91 6.04 0.39
N LEU A 56 -2.66 4.98 0.07
CA LEU A 56 -2.45 4.13 -1.09
C LEU A 56 -3.29 4.65 -2.26
N VAL A 57 -2.65 5.03 -3.35
CA VAL A 57 -3.27 5.57 -4.56
C VAL A 57 -3.13 4.55 -5.68
N THR A 58 -4.24 4.11 -6.25
CA THR A 58 -4.24 3.21 -7.41
C THR A 58 -4.64 3.95 -8.68
N TYR A 59 -3.93 3.66 -9.77
CA TYR A 59 -4.19 4.20 -11.10
C TYR A 59 -4.85 3.11 -11.97
N GLY A 60 -6.05 3.39 -12.49
CA GLY A 60 -6.85 2.41 -13.22
C GLY A 60 -7.77 1.59 -12.32
N ASP A 61 -8.26 0.47 -12.85
CA ASP A 61 -9.08 -0.49 -12.11
C ASP A 61 -8.17 -1.57 -11.50
N PRO A 62 -8.03 -1.63 -10.16
CA PRO A 62 -7.20 -2.63 -9.50
C PRO A 62 -7.85 -4.02 -9.43
N GLY A 63 -9.08 -4.16 -9.94
CA GLY A 63 -9.84 -5.41 -9.93
C GLY A 63 -10.69 -5.58 -8.67
N SER A 64 -11.73 -6.41 -8.77
CA SER A 64 -12.75 -6.60 -7.73
C SER A 64 -12.19 -7.13 -6.40
N ASP A 65 -11.09 -7.88 -6.44
CA ASP A 65 -10.51 -8.52 -5.26
C ASP A 65 -9.57 -7.59 -4.47
N PHE A 66 -9.17 -6.46 -5.07
CA PHE A 66 -8.17 -5.58 -4.47
C PHE A 66 -8.61 -5.04 -3.11
N GLU A 67 -9.85 -4.58 -2.99
CA GLU A 67 -10.37 -4.06 -1.72
C GLU A 67 -10.41 -5.12 -0.61
N GLN A 68 -10.62 -6.39 -0.96
CA GLN A 68 -10.54 -7.49 0.00
C GLN A 68 -9.09 -7.74 0.43
N ASN A 69 -8.14 -7.70 -0.51
CA ASN A 69 -6.72 -7.92 -0.24
C ASN A 69 -6.11 -6.84 0.67
N ILE A 70 -6.54 -5.57 0.53
CA ILE A 70 -6.05 -4.47 1.37
C ILE A 70 -6.83 -4.30 2.69
N LYS A 71 -7.91 -5.06 2.90
CA LYS A 71 -8.82 -4.88 4.05
C LYS A 71 -8.11 -4.97 5.39
N GLN A 72 -7.16 -5.89 5.53
CA GLN A 72 -6.36 -6.07 6.75
C GLN A 72 -5.43 -4.88 7.06
N TYR A 73 -5.12 -4.06 6.06
CA TYR A 73 -4.29 -2.88 6.21
C TYR A 73 -5.11 -1.60 6.32
N ARG A 74 -6.44 -1.64 6.16
CA ARG A 74 -7.28 -0.44 6.28
C ARG A 74 -7.08 0.16 7.65
N ALA A 75 -6.75 1.45 7.67
CA ALA A 75 -6.71 2.18 8.90
C ALA A 75 -8.15 2.39 9.41
N ALA A 76 -8.38 2.08 10.69
CA ALA A 76 -9.63 2.39 11.39
C ALA A 76 -9.76 3.90 11.64
#